data_AF-A0AAU6NJM2-F1
#
_entry.id   AF-A0AAU6NJM2-F1
#
_cell.length_a   1.000
_cell.length_b   1.000
_cell.length_c   1.000
_cell.angle_alpha   90.00
_cell.angle_beta   90.00
_cell.angle_gamma   90.00
#
_symmetry.space_group_name_H-M   'P 1'
#
loop_
_entity.id
_entity.type
_entity.pdbx_description
1 polymer ?
#
loop_
_entity_poly.entity_id
_entity_poly.type
_entity_poly.pdbx_seq_one_letter_code
_entity_poly.pdbx_strand_id
1 'polypeptide(L)' 'MYWKPQQSGGELALDASWGAVPALFSRLALENVRVSAFSIIPQGKQLRLSLQLEIGHAQ' A
#
# COMPACT_ATOMS: atom_id res chain seq x y z
N MET A 1 -5.02 9.37 -5.77
CA MET A 1 -4.09 8.80 -4.76
C MET A 1 -4.11 9.71 -3.54
N TYR A 2 -4.07 9.13 -2.35
CA TYR A 2 -4.04 9.81 -1.06
C TYR A 2 -2.87 9.24 -0.25
N TRP A 3 -2.05 10.12 0.32
CA TRP A 3 -0.92 9.77 1.16
C TRP A 3 -0.97 10.57 2.46
N LYS A 4 -0.91 9.87 3.60
CA LYS A 4 -0.83 10.47 4.93
C LYS A 4 0.42 9.96 5.63
N PRO A 5 1.52 10.72 5.63
CA PRO A 5 2.76 10.31 6.26
C PRO A 5 2.63 10.23 7.78
N GLN A 6 3.40 9.34 8.38
CA GLN A 6 3.58 9.13 9.83
C GLN A 6 5.09 8.99 10.11
N GLN A 7 5.50 8.99 11.40
CA GLN A 7 6.92 9.03 11.78
C GLN A 7 7.80 7.96 11.11
N SER A 8 7.28 6.74 10.92
CA SER A 8 8.01 5.61 10.33
C SER A 8 7.22 4.97 9.20
N GLY A 9 6.61 5.76 8.31
CA GLY A 9 5.78 5.25 7.22
C GLY A 9 4.54 6.11 6.99
N GLY A 10 3.37 5.48 6.89
CA GLY A 10 2.12 6.21 6.68
C GLY A 10 1.01 5.41 6.01
N GLU A 11 -0.15 6.05 5.86
CA GLU A 11 -1.29 5.47 5.17
C GLU A 11 -1.28 5.87 3.69
N LEU A 12 -1.34 4.88 2.79
CA LEU A 12 -1.45 5.07 1.36
C LEU A 12 -2.79 4.52 0.88
N ALA A 13 -3.60 5.35 0.23
CA ALA A 13 -4.81 4.91 -0.45
C ALA A 13 -4.77 5.26 -1.95
N LEU A 14 -5.06 4.30 -2.80
CA LEU A 14 -5.10 4.48 -4.25
C LEU A 14 -6.19 3.64 -4.90
N ASP A 15 -6.60 4.05 -6.09
CA ASP A 15 -7.45 3.23 -6.94
C ASP A 15 -6.57 2.40 -7.87
N ALA A 16 -6.86 1.11 -7.99
CA ALA A 16 -6.08 0.18 -8.80
C ALA A 16 -6.97 -0.89 -9.44
N SER A 17 -6.53 -1.43 -10.58
CA SER A 17 -7.07 -2.69 -11.09
C SER A 17 -6.54 -3.87 -10.27
N TRP A 18 -7.31 -4.96 -10.18
CA TRP A 18 -6.89 -6.16 -9.46
C TRP A 18 -5.53 -6.69 -9.93
N GLY A 19 -5.28 -6.70 -11.24
CA GLY A 19 -4.02 -7.17 -11.82
C GLY A 19 -2.79 -6.35 -11.40
N ALA A 20 -2.97 -5.08 -11.00
CA ALA A 20 -1.87 -4.24 -10.53
C ALA A 20 -1.53 -4.46 -9.05
N VAL A 21 -2.47 -5.02 -8.26
CA VAL A 21 -2.30 -5.19 -6.81
C VAL A 21 -1.10 -6.07 -6.47
N PRO A 22 -0.92 -7.29 -7.02
CA PRO A 22 0.23 -8.13 -6.68
C PRO A 22 1.58 -7.46 -6.98
N ALA A 23 1.70 -6.80 -8.13
CA ALA A 23 2.93 -6.12 -8.54
C ALA A 23 3.29 -4.96 -7.58
N LEU A 24 2.30 -4.26 -7.03
CA LEU A 24 2.51 -3.22 -6.03
C LEU A 24 3.12 -3.79 -4.74
N PHE A 25 2.58 -4.90 -4.22
CA PHE A 25 3.13 -5.54 -3.03
C PHE A 25 4.57 -6.05 -3.24
N SER A 26 4.86 -6.65 -4.41
CA SER A 26 6.23 -7.04 -4.77
C SER A 26 7.18 -5.85 -4.78
N ARG A 27 6.75 -4.71 -5.35
CA ARG A 27 7.57 -3.49 -5.37
C ARG A 27 7.83 -2.95 -3.97
N LEU A 28 6.82 -2.91 -3.10
CA LEU A 28 7.00 -2.46 -1.72
C LEU A 28 8.01 -3.33 -0.96
N ALA A 29 7.97 -4.65 -1.15
CA ALA A 29 8.93 -5.56 -0.55
C ALA A 29 10.37 -5.32 -1.07
N LEU A 30 10.55 -5.08 -2.37
CA LEU A 30 11.87 -4.77 -2.95
C LEU A 30 12.47 -3.47 -2.40
N GLU A 31 11.63 -2.49 -2.09
CA GLU A 31 12.03 -1.20 -1.51
C GLU A 31 12.16 -1.24 0.02
N ASN A 32 12.15 -2.42 0.64
CA ASN A 32 12.17 -2.63 2.10
C ASN A 32 11.04 -1.89 2.85
N VAL A 33 9.89 -1.70 2.20
CA VAL A 33 8.69 -1.14 2.83
C VAL A 33 7.81 -2.28 3.32
N ARG A 34 7.52 -2.31 4.62
CA ARG A 34 6.60 -3.27 5.21
C ARG A 34 5.16 -2.78 5.05
N VAL A 35 4.25 -3.67 4.66
CA VAL A 35 2.80 -3.43 4.76
C VAL A 35 2.29 -4.12 6.01
N SER A 36 1.88 -3.35 7.03
CA SER A 36 1.41 -3.91 8.30
C SER A 36 -0.09 -4.17 8.33
N ALA A 37 -0.86 -3.44 7.52
CA ALA A 37 -2.27 -3.69 7.29
C ALA A 37 -2.66 -3.25 5.88
N PHE A 38 -3.68 -3.90 5.31
CA PHE A 38 -4.26 -3.50 4.03
C PHE A 38 -5.76 -3.79 3.97
N SER A 39 -6.47 -3.04 3.11
CA SER A 39 -7.84 -3.34 2.71
C SER A 39 -8.01 -3.16 1.21
N ILE A 40 -8.85 -4.00 0.61
CA ILE A 40 -9.18 -3.95 -0.82
C ILE A 40 -10.70 -3.93 -0.93
N ILE A 41 -11.25 -2.83 -1.42
CA ILE A 41 -12.69 -2.62 -1.49
C ILE A 41 -13.08 -2.38 -2.95
N PRO A 42 -14.00 -3.17 -3.53
CA PRO A 42 -14.53 -2.90 -4.87
C PRO A 42 -15.20 -1.52 -4.95
N GLN A 43 -14.88 -0.77 -5.99
CA GLN A 43 -15.47 0.52 -6.34
C GLN A 43 -15.90 0.48 -7.81
N GLY A 44 -16.98 -0.25 -8.09
CA GLY A 44 -17.44 -0.52 -9.46
C GLY A 44 -16.44 -1.38 -10.23
N LYS A 45 -15.81 -0.82 -11.27
CA LYS A 45 -14.80 -1.51 -12.10
C LYS A 45 -13.37 -1.37 -11.59
N GLN A 46 -13.15 -0.60 -10.52
CA GLN A 46 -11.86 -0.37 -9.90
C GLN A 46 -11.86 -0.90 -8.46
N LEU A 47 -10.70 -0.98 -7.85
CA LEU A 47 -10.54 -1.29 -6.43
C LEU A 47 -9.99 -0.06 -5.73
N ARG A 48 -10.52 0.24 -4.55
CA ARG A 48 -9.82 1.09 -3.60
C ARG A 48 -8.94 0.22 -2.72
N LEU A 49 -7.64 0.45 -2.82
CA LEU A 49 -6.63 -0.15 -1.97
C LEU A 49 -6.22 0.86 -0.90
N SER A 50 -6.28 0.47 0.36
CA SER A 50 -5.68 1.22 1.47
C SER A 50 -4.60 0.38 2.13
N LEU A 51 -3.44 0.98 2.41
CA LEU A 51 -2.26 0.34 2.95
C LEU A 51 -1.77 1.13 4.17
N GLN A 52 -1.41 0.42 5.24
CA GLN A 52 -0.55 0.96 6.30
C GLN A 52 0.87 0.52 6.01
N LEU A 53 1.71 1.50 5.69
CA LEU A 53 3.12 1.31 5.36
C LEU A 53 3.96 1.62 6.59
N GLU A 54 4.97 0.79 6.80
CA GLU A 54 6.01 0.98 7.80
C GLU A 54 7.36 0.96 7.09
N ILE A 55 8.12 2.03 7.31
CA ILE A 55 9.48 2.22 6.85
C ILE A 55 10.33 2.25 8.12
N GLY A 56 11.02 1.14 8.37
CA GLY A 56 11.88 0.97 9.54
C GLY A 56 13.24 0.47 9.11
N HIS A 57 14.28 1.09 9.65
CA HIS A 57 15.67 0.65 9.48
C HIS A 57 15.77 -0.84 9.85
N ALA A 58 16.42 -1.63 9.01
CA ALA A 58 16.85 -2.97 9.40
C ALA A 58 17.54 -2.88 10.77
N GLN A 59 17.05 -3.64 11.74
CA GLN A 59 17.76 -3.83 13.01
C GLN A 59 19.01 -4.66 12.80
#